data_AF-A0A8T6LUM0-F1
#
_entry.id   AF-A0A8T6LUM0-F1
#
_cell.length_a   1.000
_cell.length_b   1.000
_cell.length_c   1.000
_cell.angle_alpha   90.00
_cell.angle_beta   90.00
_cell.angle_gamma   90.00
#
_symmetry.space_group_name_H-M   'P 1'
#
loop_
_entity.id
_entity.type
_entity.pdbx_description
1 polymer ?
#
loop_
_entity_poly.entity_id
_entity_poly.type
_entity_poly.pdbx_seq_one_letter_code
_entity_poly.pdbx_strand_id
1 'polypeptide(L)'
;MIGKAEWFQRRKYGGWGIRPKTWQGWVYIACFLLPIFVFNLFVTSTKSRTIFISVWAFILVVDAIDIMRKLKMDERDRVHEAIAERNALWGILIVLVLGLLYDIITNSIEGRIYVNPFIAGALIVGVVIKAISNIILDRKD
;
A
#
# COMPACT_ATOMS: atom_id res chain seq x y z
N MET A 1 12.86 6.90 -7.30
CA MET A 1 14.04 6.62 -8.14
C MET A 1 13.80 7.10 -9.56
N ILE A 2 12.55 7.05 -10.06
CA ILE A 2 12.10 7.57 -11.36
C ILE A 2 11.35 8.90 -11.18
N GLY A 3 10.38 8.94 -10.26
CA GLY A 3 9.66 10.18 -9.94
C GLY A 3 10.49 11.10 -9.03
N LYS A 4 10.43 12.41 -9.27
CA LYS A 4 11.01 13.40 -8.37
C LYS A 4 9.99 13.83 -7.32
N ALA A 5 10.41 13.91 -6.06
CA ALA A 5 9.54 14.30 -4.96
C ALA A 5 8.92 15.70 -5.13
N GLU A 6 9.61 16.62 -5.81
CA GLU A 6 9.11 17.97 -6.12
C GLU A 6 7.85 17.98 -7.01
N TRP A 7 7.64 16.92 -7.78
CA TRP A 7 6.45 16.80 -8.64
C TRP A 7 5.19 16.45 -7.86
N PHE A 8 5.37 15.99 -6.61
CA PHE A 8 4.31 15.45 -5.78
C PHE A 8 4.17 16.25 -4.49
N GLN A 9 3.03 16.05 -3.86
CA GLN A 9 2.75 16.52 -2.51
C GLN A 9 1.97 15.42 -1.80
N ARG A 10 1.99 15.45 -0.48
CA ARG A 10 1.22 14.51 0.34
C ARG A 10 -0.28 14.63 0.03
N ARG A 11 -0.97 13.49 -0.01
CA ARG A 11 -2.43 13.43 0.00
C ARG A 11 -2.92 13.48 1.45
N LYS A 12 -3.59 14.58 1.82
CA LYS A 12 -4.18 14.75 3.17
C LYS A 12 -5.60 14.18 3.27
N TYR A 13 -6.37 14.27 2.19
CA TYR A 13 -7.76 13.82 2.11
C TYR A 13 -7.95 12.91 0.89
N GLY A 14 -8.85 11.94 0.98
CA GLY A 14 -9.20 11.06 -0.14
C GLY A 14 -8.24 9.87 -0.36
N GLY A 15 -7.65 9.35 0.71
CA GLY A 15 -6.87 8.12 0.73
C GLY A 15 -5.38 8.31 1.04
N TRP A 16 -4.63 7.21 0.95
CA TRP A 16 -3.19 7.17 1.23
C TRP A 16 -2.32 7.61 0.05
N GLY A 17 -1.08 8.01 0.36
CA GLY A 17 -0.02 8.21 -0.61
C GLY A 17 0.15 9.65 -1.08
N ILE A 18 0.52 9.79 -2.36
CA ILE A 18 0.94 11.05 -2.97
C ILE A 18 -0.08 11.54 -4.00
N ARG A 19 -0.14 12.86 -4.18
CA ARG A 19 -0.88 13.48 -5.28
C ARG A 19 0.07 14.34 -6.12
N PRO A 20 -0.07 14.37 -7.46
CA PRO A 20 0.68 15.31 -8.27
C PRO A 20 0.45 16.75 -7.81
N LYS A 21 1.52 17.52 -7.75
CA LYS A 21 1.50 18.98 -7.55
C LYS A 21 1.73 19.71 -8.87
N THR A 22 2.45 19.10 -9.80
CA THR A 22 2.89 19.68 -11.07
C THR A 22 2.39 18.87 -12.26
N TRP A 23 2.46 19.43 -13.46
CA TRP A 23 2.14 18.71 -14.70
C TRP A 23 3.08 17.53 -14.94
N GLN A 24 4.37 17.62 -14.53
CA GLN A 24 5.31 16.51 -14.63
C GLN A 24 4.84 15.31 -13.77
N GLY A 25 4.26 15.57 -12.61
CA GLY A 25 3.67 14.53 -11.76
C GLY A 25 2.48 13.84 -12.42
N TRP A 26 1.66 14.58 -13.16
CA TRP A 26 0.56 14.01 -13.94
C TRP A 26 1.04 13.17 -15.12
N VAL A 27 2.04 13.67 -15.86
CA VAL A 27 2.68 12.91 -16.94
C VAL A 27 3.33 11.64 -16.40
N TYR A 28 4.01 11.70 -15.26
CA TYR A 28 4.55 10.53 -14.59
C TYR A 28 3.45 9.48 -14.30
N ILE A 29 2.31 9.89 -13.72
CA ILE A 29 1.21 8.95 -13.45
C ILE A 29 0.70 8.34 -14.76
N ALA A 30 0.51 9.16 -15.80
CA ALA A 30 0.10 8.67 -17.11
C ALA A 30 1.10 7.66 -17.67
N CYS A 31 2.41 7.90 -17.56
CA CYS A 31 3.46 6.98 -17.99
C CYS A 31 3.43 5.63 -17.24
N PHE A 32 2.97 5.60 -15.99
CA PHE A 32 2.82 4.34 -15.25
C PHE A 32 1.50 3.63 -15.56
N LEU A 33 0.41 4.36 -15.78
CA LEU A 33 -0.90 3.78 -16.06
C LEU A 33 -1.06 3.34 -17.52
N LEU A 34 -0.55 4.11 -18.49
CA LEU A 34 -0.71 3.81 -19.91
C LEU A 34 -0.17 2.42 -20.31
N PRO A 35 1.03 1.98 -19.87
CA PRO A 35 1.50 0.63 -20.16
C PRO A 35 0.56 -0.45 -19.64
N ILE A 36 -0.09 -0.24 -18.49
CA ILE A 36 -1.10 -1.17 -17.96
C ILE A 36 -2.27 -1.26 -18.94
N PHE A 37 -2.82 -0.13 -19.40
CA PHE A 37 -3.93 -0.13 -20.36
C PHE A 37 -3.54 -0.76 -21.69
N VAL A 38 -2.42 -0.33 -22.29
CA VAL A 38 -1.92 -0.85 -23.56
C VAL A 38 -1.68 -2.36 -23.47
N PHE A 39 -0.97 -2.82 -22.45
CA PHE A 39 -0.67 -4.25 -22.29
C PHE A 39 -1.94 -5.09 -22.13
N ASN A 40 -2.94 -4.59 -21.40
CA ASN A 40 -4.23 -5.28 -21.25
C ASN A 40 -5.06 -5.36 -22.54
N LEU A 41 -4.90 -4.40 -23.46
CA LEU A 41 -5.60 -4.40 -24.74
C LEU A 41 -4.98 -5.35 -25.76
N PHE A 42 -3.64 -5.43 -25.81
CA PHE A 42 -2.93 -6.18 -26.84
C PHE A 42 -2.54 -7.61 -26.44
N VAL A 43 -2.35 -7.88 -25.14
CA VAL A 43 -1.96 -9.21 -24.67
C VAL A 43 -3.20 -9.95 -24.19
N THR A 44 -3.55 -11.04 -24.87
CA THR A 44 -4.73 -11.86 -24.53
C THR A 44 -4.43 -12.92 -23.47
N SER A 45 -3.16 -13.34 -23.34
CA SER A 45 -2.74 -14.33 -22.34
C SER A 45 -2.91 -13.80 -20.92
N THR A 46 -3.82 -14.43 -20.15
CA THR A 46 -4.04 -14.11 -18.74
C THR A 46 -2.75 -14.23 -17.92
N LYS A 47 -1.97 -15.30 -18.13
CA LYS A 47 -0.71 -15.51 -17.40
C LYS A 47 0.28 -14.36 -17.64
N SER A 48 0.45 -13.94 -18.89
CA SER A 48 1.37 -12.86 -19.25
C SER A 48 0.89 -11.52 -18.70
N ARG A 49 -0.43 -11.24 -18.75
CA ARG A 49 -1.04 -10.04 -18.15
C ARG A 49 -0.81 -9.97 -16.65
N THR A 50 -1.08 -11.07 -15.93
CA THR A 50 -0.90 -11.11 -14.48
C THR A 50 0.56 -10.86 -14.11
N ILE A 51 1.51 -11.55 -14.75
CA ILE A 51 2.94 -11.36 -14.48
C ILE A 51 3.35 -9.91 -14.73
N PHE A 52 2.98 -9.35 -15.89
CA PHE A 52 3.32 -7.97 -16.23
C PHE A 52 2.75 -6.98 -15.21
N ILE A 53 1.45 -7.06 -14.90
CA ILE A 53 0.80 -6.14 -13.95
C ILE A 53 1.42 -6.27 -12.57
N SER A 54 1.71 -7.49 -12.09
CA SER A 54 2.34 -7.70 -10.79
C SER A 54 3.72 -7.06 -10.71
N VAL A 55 4.57 -7.27 -11.72
CA VAL A 55 5.92 -6.67 -11.78
C VAL A 55 5.83 -5.15 -11.90
N TRP A 56 4.96 -4.64 -12.76
CA TRP A 56 4.81 -3.20 -12.99
C TRP A 56 4.26 -2.47 -11.77
N ALA A 57 3.26 -3.05 -11.09
CA ALA A 57 2.73 -2.55 -9.83
C ALA A 57 3.81 -2.56 -8.74
N PHE A 58 4.64 -3.60 -8.68
CA PHE A 58 5.75 -3.65 -7.72
C PHE A 58 6.75 -2.50 -7.94
N ILE A 59 7.14 -2.22 -9.20
CA ILE A 59 8.00 -1.07 -9.53
C ILE A 59 7.34 0.24 -9.08
N LEU A 60 6.06 0.43 -9.36
CA LEU A 60 5.33 1.62 -8.94
C LEU A 60 5.29 1.78 -7.42
N VAL A 61 5.09 0.70 -6.67
CA VAL A 61 5.08 0.73 -5.19
C VAL A 61 6.45 1.11 -4.65
N VAL A 62 7.52 0.49 -5.16
CA VAL A 62 8.89 0.81 -4.73
C VAL A 62 9.22 2.28 -5.02
N ASP A 63 8.86 2.79 -6.21
CA ASP A 63 9.12 4.19 -6.56
C ASP A 63 8.30 5.15 -5.71
N ALA A 64 7.01 4.84 -5.46
CA ALA A 64 6.16 5.62 -4.59
C ALA A 64 6.71 5.70 -3.16
N ILE A 65 7.24 4.60 -2.62
CA ILE A 65 7.89 4.59 -1.31
C ILE A 65 9.13 5.50 -1.30
N ASP A 66 9.97 5.45 -2.33
CA ASP A 66 11.14 6.34 -2.43
C ASP A 66 10.73 7.81 -2.53
N ILE A 67 9.68 8.13 -3.30
CA ILE A 67 9.13 9.49 -3.41
C ILE A 67 8.61 9.97 -2.04
N MET A 68 7.83 9.14 -1.35
CA MET A 68 7.27 9.48 -0.03
C MET A 68 8.37 9.75 1.00
N ARG A 69 9.43 8.93 1.02
CA ARG A 69 10.59 9.14 1.92
C ARG A 69 11.33 10.45 1.66
N LYS A 70 11.36 10.92 0.41
CA LYS A 70 12.05 12.16 0.00
C LYS A 70 11.14 13.39 0.07
N LEU A 71 9.86 13.21 0.39
CA LEU A 71 8.93 14.31 0.51
C LEU A 71 9.27 15.16 1.74
N LYS A 72 9.45 16.46 1.55
CA LYS A 72 9.63 17.37 2.69
C LYS A 72 8.31 17.51 3.43
N MET A 73 8.38 17.36 4.75
CA MET A 73 7.23 17.50 5.64
C MET A 73 7.61 18.37 6.82
N ASP A 74 6.73 19.29 7.14
CA ASP A 74 6.82 20.10 8.36
C ASP A 74 6.51 19.24 9.59
N GLU A 75 6.95 19.69 10.76
CA GLU A 75 6.76 18.98 12.03
C GLU A 75 5.27 18.71 12.33
N ARG A 76 4.42 19.72 12.12
CA ARG A 76 2.96 19.59 12.24
C ARG A 76 2.42 18.52 11.30
N ASP A 77 2.88 18.49 10.05
CA ASP A 77 2.40 17.52 9.07
C ASP A 77 2.82 16.08 9.42
N ARG A 78 4.02 15.89 10.01
CA ARG A 78 4.48 14.59 10.52
C ARG A 78 3.62 14.06 11.66
N VAL A 79 3.29 14.92 12.63
CA VAL A 79 2.44 14.53 13.77
C VAL A 79 1.04 14.14 13.29
N HIS A 80 0.42 14.96 12.43
CA HIS A 80 -0.90 14.63 11.87
C HIS A 80 -0.87 13.36 11.02
N GLU A 81 0.23 13.08 10.31
CA GLU A 81 0.43 11.82 9.59
C GLU A 81 0.48 10.62 10.52
N ALA A 82 1.32 10.66 11.54
CA ALA A 82 1.46 9.55 12.47
C ALA A 82 0.12 9.20 13.15
N ILE A 83 -0.67 10.21 13.52
CA ILE A 83 -2.01 10.01 14.11
C ILE A 83 -2.98 9.43 13.08
N ALA A 84 -3.03 9.98 11.86
CA ALA A 84 -3.92 9.51 10.81
C ALA A 84 -3.60 8.06 10.39
N GLU A 85 -2.31 7.74 10.19
CA GLU A 85 -1.85 6.41 9.84
C GLU A 85 -2.12 5.40 10.96
N ARG A 86 -1.95 5.80 12.23
CA ARG A 86 -2.32 4.96 13.38
C ARG A 86 -3.82 4.64 13.38
N ASN A 87 -4.67 5.65 13.20
CA ASN A 87 -6.12 5.46 13.20
C ASN A 87 -6.58 4.60 12.02
N ALA A 88 -5.99 4.84 10.84
CA ALA A 88 -6.25 4.04 9.64
C ALA A 88 -5.85 2.57 9.84
N LEU A 89 -4.66 2.32 10.40
CA LEU A 89 -4.20 0.97 10.73
C LEU A 89 -5.15 0.26 11.70
N TRP A 90 -5.61 0.92 12.76
CA TRP A 90 -6.60 0.35 13.68
C TRP A 90 -7.90 -0.01 12.98
N GLY A 91 -8.42 0.86 12.12
CA GLY A 91 -9.62 0.57 11.34
C GLY A 91 -9.46 -0.68 10.45
N ILE A 92 -8.34 -0.77 9.73
CA ILE A 92 -8.02 -1.94 8.89
C ILE A 92 -7.89 -3.21 9.74
N LEU A 93 -7.17 -3.14 10.87
CA LEU A 93 -6.97 -4.29 11.75
C LEU A 93 -8.30 -4.84 12.28
N ILE A 94 -9.23 -3.97 12.69
CA ILE A 94 -10.55 -4.40 13.13
C ILE A 94 -11.27 -5.16 12.02
N VAL A 95 -11.30 -4.61 10.80
CA VAL A 95 -11.97 -5.24 9.66
C VAL A 95 -11.32 -6.59 9.30
N LEU A 96 -9.98 -6.66 9.30
CA LEU A 96 -9.25 -7.91 9.00
C LEU A 96 -9.50 -8.98 10.07
N VAL A 97 -9.50 -8.61 11.35
CA VAL A 97 -9.78 -9.54 12.45
C VAL A 97 -11.22 -10.04 12.38
N LEU A 98 -12.19 -9.13 12.19
CA LEU A 98 -13.60 -9.52 12.04
C LEU A 98 -13.82 -10.41 10.81
N GLY A 99 -13.17 -10.10 9.69
CA GLY A 99 -13.21 -10.93 8.48
C GLY A 99 -12.62 -12.33 8.72
N LEU A 100 -11.49 -12.41 9.42
CA LEU A 100 -10.88 -13.69 9.78
C LEU A 100 -11.79 -14.53 10.69
N LEU A 101 -12.40 -13.90 11.70
CA LEU A 101 -13.35 -14.57 12.60
C LEU A 101 -14.59 -15.05 11.85
N TYR A 102 -15.11 -14.24 10.94
CA TYR A 102 -16.23 -14.61 10.08
C TYR A 102 -15.90 -15.82 9.20
N ASP A 103 -14.74 -15.83 8.55
CA ASP A 103 -14.28 -16.95 7.73
C ASP A 103 -14.18 -18.23 8.56
N ILE A 104 -13.59 -18.16 9.76
CA ILE A 104 -13.45 -19.31 10.66
C ILE A 104 -14.81 -19.87 11.07
N ILE A 105 -15.74 -19.00 11.50
CA ILE A 105 -17.06 -19.43 11.97
C ILE A 105 -17.86 -20.08 10.84
N THR A 106 -17.96 -19.42 9.68
CA THR A 106 -18.74 -19.91 8.54
C THR A 106 -18.18 -21.24 8.03
N ASN A 107 -16.86 -21.36 7.85
CA ASN A 107 -16.26 -22.61 7.40
C ASN A 107 -16.44 -23.73 8.44
N SER A 108 -16.32 -23.41 9.74
CA SER A 108 -16.53 -24.38 10.81
C SER A 108 -17.96 -24.92 10.83
N ILE A 109 -18.97 -24.09 10.56
CA ILE A 109 -20.38 -24.52 10.45
C ILE A 109 -20.56 -25.47 9.25
N GLU A 110 -19.87 -25.21 8.15
CA GLU A 110 -19.86 -26.07 6.96
C GLU A 110 -18.99 -27.34 7.12
N GLY A 111 -18.39 -27.56 8.30
CA GLY A 111 -17.50 -28.70 8.57
C GLY A 111 -16.15 -28.61 7.85
N ARG A 112 -15.76 -27.42 7.38
CA ARG A 112 -14.50 -27.15 6.69
C ARG A 112 -13.56 -26.38 7.62
N ILE A 113 -12.28 -26.75 7.61
CA ILE A 113 -11.24 -25.96 8.27
C ILE A 113 -10.50 -25.21 7.17
N TYR A 114 -10.96 -23.98 6.91
CA TYR A 114 -10.33 -23.08 5.96
C TYR A 114 -10.15 -21.71 6.60
N VAL A 115 -8.95 -21.17 6.47
CA VAL A 115 -8.58 -19.83 6.94
C VAL A 115 -7.94 -19.12 5.76
N ASN A 116 -8.43 -17.93 5.42
CA ASN A 116 -7.89 -17.17 4.32
C ASN A 116 -6.42 -16.78 4.60
N PRO A 117 -5.45 -17.34 3.85
CA PRO A 117 -4.03 -17.14 4.15
C PRO A 117 -3.59 -15.69 3.91
N PHE A 118 -4.31 -14.93 3.08
CA PHE A 118 -3.99 -13.52 2.84
C PHE A 118 -4.39 -12.63 4.02
N ILE A 119 -5.55 -12.89 4.66
CA ILE A 119 -5.98 -12.14 5.85
C ILE A 119 -5.05 -12.47 7.03
N ALA A 120 -4.81 -13.76 7.26
CA ALA A 120 -3.89 -14.21 8.31
C ALA A 120 -2.47 -13.67 8.08
N GLY A 121 -1.97 -13.77 6.84
CA GLY A 121 -0.67 -13.23 6.45
C GLY A 121 -0.57 -11.72 6.65
N ALA A 122 -1.59 -10.94 6.27
CA ALA A 122 -1.62 -9.50 6.46
C ALA A 122 -1.53 -9.10 7.94
N LEU A 123 -2.24 -9.81 8.82
CA LEU A 123 -2.18 -9.58 10.27
C LEU A 123 -0.78 -9.87 10.83
N ILE A 124 -0.20 -11.02 10.46
CA ILE A 124 1.15 -11.41 10.92
C ILE A 124 2.19 -10.42 10.43
N VAL A 125 2.19 -10.10 9.13
CA VAL A 125 3.13 -9.14 8.53
C VAL A 125 2.99 -7.76 9.17
N GLY A 126 1.75 -7.31 9.43
CA GLY A 126 1.50 -6.04 10.11
C GLY A 126 2.12 -5.99 11.51
N VAL A 127 1.98 -7.06 12.31
CA VAL A 127 2.58 -7.17 13.65
C VAL A 127 4.11 -7.15 13.57
N VAL A 128 4.69 -7.94 12.65
CA VAL A 128 6.15 -8.02 12.47
C VAL A 128 6.72 -6.67 12.05
N ILE A 129 6.14 -6.00 11.06
CA ILE A 129 6.59 -4.68 10.60
C ILE A 129 6.51 -3.66 11.74
N LYS A 130 5.42 -3.66 12.52
CA LYS A 130 5.27 -2.78 13.68
C LYS A 130 6.35 -3.02 14.73
N ALA A 131 6.61 -4.29 15.06
CA ALA A 131 7.64 -4.65 16.03
C ALA A 131 9.04 -4.21 15.57
N ILE A 132 9.40 -4.50 14.32
CA ILE A 132 10.68 -4.06 13.73
C ILE A 132 10.80 -2.53 13.75
N SER A 133 9.73 -1.83 13.38
CA SER A 133 9.73 -0.37 13.35
C SER A 133 9.99 0.23 14.72
N ASN A 134 9.35 -0.30 15.77
CA ASN A 134 9.61 0.12 17.15
C ASN A 134 11.05 -0.16 17.58
N ILE A 135 11.59 -1.36 17.32
CA ILE A 135 12.98 -1.70 17.66
C ILE A 135 13.98 -0.74 16.98
N ILE A 136 13.71 -0.33 15.74
CA ILE A 136 14.56 0.62 15.02
C ILE A 136 14.47 2.02 15.62
N LEU A 137 13.28 2.44 16.04
CA LEU A 137 13.06 3.76 16.65
C LEU A 137 13.69 3.83 18.05
N ASP A 138 13.46 2.83 18.90
CA ASP A 138 14.02 2.75 20.25
C ASP A 138 15.57 2.73 20.26
N ARG A 139 16.20 2.30 19.16
CA ARG A 139 17.67 2.32 19.00
C ARG A 139 18.24 3.64 18.50
N LYS A 140 17.40 4.52 17.97
CA LYS A 140 17.81 5.82 17.42
C LYS A 140 17.68 6.94 18.44
N ASP A 141 16.83 6.75 19.44
CA ASP A 141 16.66 7.62 20.60
C ASP A 141 17.68 7.25 21.71
#